data_AF-A0A3D9HY66-F1
#
_entry.id   AF-A0A3D9HY66-F1
#
_cell.length_a   1.000
_cell.length_b   1.000
_cell.length_c   1.000
_cell.angle_alpha   90.00
_cell.angle_beta   90.00
_cell.angle_gamma   90.00
#
_symmetry.space_group_name_H-M   'P 1'
#
loop_
_entity.id
_entity.type
_entity.pdbx_description
1 polymer ?
#
loop_
_entity_poly.entity_id
_entity_poly.type
_entity_poly.pdbx_seq_one_letter_code
_entity_poly.pdbx_strand_id
1 'polypeptide(L)'
;MRSIREHQTYLKKMYSIQNEQFDWDYLWGYLSRTTSFLFRDIHSGKATGPSFIKPISWLMGLSSVFDIDIEDEVLRRFPQKCPYCLVQPCKCSLTNKKPALNLYAHQIEEALNTSYEGIKLLNESENIVVTFEYLANLISEIYPFNEANWCENGAGLHIRKVQEEIAEIHEALSRYERQNLSLRAVSDEIADVLVWIISAWHIYSGKGSLSSEFIAYYKNYCPVCNHSICACGYRNERNQGLFDIRVAQQVLSDLNIYDGTTIEEEAKNYALSINKALKTPTDITMSRSVLLALSFMQSVLENPKISDPLKLATKEALSKSIENFV
;
A
#
# COMPACT_ATOMS: atom_id res chain seq x y z
N MET A 1 -2.32 -16.08 -5.14
CA MET A 1 -3.16 -15.01 -4.57
C MET A 1 -3.98 -14.44 -5.70
N ARG A 2 -5.29 -14.60 -5.63
CA ARG A 2 -6.27 -14.19 -6.63
C ARG A 2 -7.31 -13.26 -6.02
N SER A 3 -7.86 -13.59 -4.85
CA SER A 3 -8.87 -12.78 -4.17
C SER A 3 -8.27 -11.82 -3.13
N ILE A 4 -9.02 -10.79 -2.72
CA ILE A 4 -8.62 -9.86 -1.65
C ILE A 4 -8.39 -10.61 -0.33
N ARG A 5 -9.25 -11.58 0.01
CA ARG A 5 -9.13 -12.48 1.17
C ARG A 5 -7.84 -13.30 1.14
N GLU A 6 -7.42 -13.80 -0.03
CA GLU A 6 -6.15 -14.50 -0.16
C GLU A 6 -4.95 -13.57 0.11
N HIS A 7 -5.00 -12.31 -0.33
CA HIS A 7 -3.96 -11.32 -0.02
C HIS A 7 -3.92 -10.98 1.47
N GLN A 8 -5.08 -10.78 2.11
CA GLN A 8 -5.17 -10.54 3.55
C GLN A 8 -4.62 -11.73 4.34
N THR A 9 -5.03 -12.95 4.00
CA THR A 9 -4.56 -14.19 4.65
C THR A 9 -3.05 -14.36 4.51
N TYR A 10 -2.51 -14.06 3.34
CA TYR A 10 -1.08 -14.07 3.10
C TYR A 10 -0.33 -13.07 3.98
N LEU A 11 -0.81 -11.83 4.11
CA LEU A 11 -0.21 -10.84 5.01
C LEU A 11 -0.34 -11.25 6.47
N LYS A 12 -1.50 -11.75 6.91
CA LYS A 12 -1.73 -12.25 8.27
C LYS A 12 -0.72 -13.35 8.62
N LYS A 13 -0.44 -14.26 7.68
CA LYS A 13 0.60 -15.29 7.86
C LYS A 13 2.01 -14.68 7.94
N MET A 14 2.37 -13.83 6.98
CA MET A 14 3.70 -13.22 6.90
C MET A 14 4.04 -12.40 8.16
N TYR A 15 3.08 -11.64 8.67
CA TYR A 15 3.26 -10.72 9.80
C TYR A 15 2.64 -11.25 11.10
N SER A 16 2.35 -12.54 11.19
CA SER A 16 1.68 -13.16 12.35
C SER A 16 2.33 -12.78 13.68
N ILE A 17 3.65 -12.96 13.78
CA ILE A 17 4.43 -12.65 14.99
C ILE A 17 4.38 -11.16 15.34
N GLN A 18 4.49 -10.28 14.34
CA GLN A 18 4.52 -8.83 14.56
C GLN A 18 3.15 -8.26 14.90
N ASN A 19 2.10 -8.69 14.20
CA ASN A 19 0.75 -8.18 14.40
C ASN A 19 0.20 -8.55 15.78
N GLU A 20 0.62 -9.68 16.37
CA GLU A 20 0.28 -10.04 17.75
C GLU A 20 0.94 -9.12 18.80
N GLN A 21 2.01 -8.43 18.44
CA GLN A 21 2.76 -7.54 19.33
C GLN A 21 2.35 -6.07 19.21
N PHE A 22 1.58 -5.72 18.18
CA PHE A 22 1.26 -4.34 17.87
C PHE A 22 -0.16 -3.99 18.29
N ASP A 23 -0.29 -2.91 19.05
CA ASP A 23 -1.58 -2.31 19.36
C ASP A 23 -2.22 -1.74 18.08
N TRP A 24 -3.56 -1.65 18.07
CA TRP A 24 -4.29 -1.19 16.88
C TRP A 24 -3.98 0.27 16.53
N ASP A 25 -3.66 1.11 17.52
CA ASP A 25 -3.32 2.52 17.35
C ASP A 25 -2.00 2.66 16.58
N TYR A 26 -1.05 1.75 16.80
CA TYR A 26 0.18 1.64 16.05
C TYR A 26 -0.11 1.27 14.59
N LEU A 27 -0.92 0.23 14.34
CA LEU A 27 -1.30 -0.17 12.98
C LEU A 27 -2.04 0.95 12.24
N TRP A 28 -2.98 1.62 12.92
CA TRP A 28 -3.70 2.77 12.41
C TRP A 28 -2.75 3.95 12.09
N GLY A 29 -1.78 4.24 12.96
CA GLY A 29 -0.79 5.29 12.75
C GLY A 29 0.02 5.06 11.46
N TYR A 30 0.37 3.80 11.17
CA TYR A 30 1.03 3.44 9.92
C TYR A 30 0.11 3.51 8.71
N LEU A 31 -1.15 3.07 8.83
CA LEU A 31 -2.16 3.24 7.79
C LEU A 31 -2.30 4.74 7.42
N SER A 32 -2.53 5.60 8.41
CA SER A 32 -2.65 7.05 8.25
C SER A 32 -1.41 7.67 7.57
N ARG A 33 -0.20 7.31 8.05
CA ARG A 33 1.06 7.81 7.49
C ARG A 33 1.31 7.34 6.06
N THR A 34 1.15 6.04 5.78
CA THR A 34 1.38 5.51 4.43
C THR A 34 0.38 6.02 3.42
N THR A 35 -0.85 6.29 3.87
CA THR A 35 -1.88 6.95 3.06
C THR A 35 -1.50 8.41 2.76
N SER A 36 -0.95 9.13 3.74
CA SER A 36 -0.41 10.48 3.50
C SER A 36 0.76 10.48 2.49
N PHE A 37 1.63 9.47 2.52
CA PHE A 37 2.68 9.30 1.51
C PHE A 37 2.09 8.99 0.13
N LEU A 38 1.07 8.13 0.04
CA LEU A 38 0.35 7.89 -1.20
C LEU A 38 -0.19 9.19 -1.80
N PHE A 39 -0.80 10.06 -1.00
CA PHE A 39 -1.34 11.32 -1.50
C PHE A 39 -0.27 12.29 -1.99
N ARG A 40 0.85 12.40 -1.28
CA ARG A 40 2.00 13.18 -1.75
C ARG A 40 2.49 12.65 -3.09
N ASP A 41 2.58 11.33 -3.23
CA ASP A 41 3.05 10.70 -4.46
C ASP A 41 2.03 10.91 -5.61
N ILE A 42 0.73 10.81 -5.35
CA ILE A 42 -0.33 11.12 -6.33
C ILE A 42 -0.25 12.59 -6.76
N HIS A 43 -0.17 13.52 -5.81
CA HIS A 43 -0.13 14.95 -6.09
C HIS A 43 1.11 15.34 -6.91
N SER A 44 2.23 14.64 -6.70
CA SER A 44 3.47 14.87 -7.46
C SER A 44 3.56 14.08 -8.77
N GLY A 45 2.54 13.28 -9.14
CA GLY A 45 2.56 12.42 -10.32
C GLY A 45 3.59 11.29 -10.24
N LYS A 46 4.00 10.90 -9.03
CA LYS A 46 5.04 9.90 -8.75
C LYS A 46 4.50 8.63 -8.10
N ALA A 47 3.19 8.51 -7.92
CA ALA A 47 2.62 7.31 -7.33
C ALA A 47 2.90 6.09 -8.22
N THR A 48 3.27 5.00 -7.56
CA THR A 48 3.57 3.70 -8.17
C THR A 48 2.69 2.63 -7.51
N GLY A 49 2.66 1.40 -8.03
CA GLY A 49 1.99 0.27 -7.35
C GLY A 49 2.30 0.20 -5.86
N PRO A 50 3.58 0.18 -5.44
CA PRO A 50 3.98 0.21 -4.03
C PRO A 50 3.40 1.37 -3.20
N SER A 51 3.13 2.54 -3.80
CA SER A 51 2.50 3.66 -3.10
C SER A 51 1.08 3.30 -2.65
N PHE A 52 0.34 2.49 -3.43
CA PHE A 52 -1.01 2.01 -3.09
C PHE A 52 -1.00 0.73 -2.25
N ILE A 53 -0.06 -0.19 -2.51
CA ILE A 53 0.02 -1.47 -1.78
C ILE A 53 0.30 -1.26 -0.29
N LYS A 54 1.14 -0.29 0.07
CA LYS A 54 1.49 -0.02 1.48
C LYS A 54 0.28 0.28 2.36
N PRO A 55 -0.55 1.31 2.09
CA PRO A 55 -1.72 1.59 2.92
C PRO A 55 -2.72 0.44 2.93
N ILE A 56 -2.96 -0.23 1.80
CA ILE A 56 -3.82 -1.44 1.76
C ILE A 56 -3.28 -2.54 2.67
N SER A 57 -1.96 -2.74 2.69
CA SER A 57 -1.33 -3.76 3.55
C SER A 57 -1.50 -3.45 5.03
N TRP A 58 -1.37 -2.18 5.43
CA TRP A 58 -1.61 -1.76 6.82
C TRP A 58 -3.09 -1.85 7.19
N LEU A 59 -4.00 -1.53 6.27
CA LEU A 59 -5.43 -1.73 6.46
C LEU A 59 -5.75 -3.21 6.68
N MET A 60 -5.23 -4.11 5.84
CA MET A 60 -5.38 -5.57 5.99
C MET A 60 -4.77 -6.08 7.30
N GLY A 61 -3.63 -5.54 7.73
CA GLY A 61 -3.02 -5.85 9.02
C GLY A 61 -3.93 -5.45 10.18
N LEU A 62 -4.45 -4.22 10.16
CA LEU A 62 -5.41 -3.72 11.13
C LEU A 62 -6.69 -4.58 11.16
N SER A 63 -7.29 -4.87 10.01
CA SER A 63 -8.46 -5.76 9.91
C SER A 63 -8.19 -7.15 10.49
N SER A 64 -6.98 -7.68 10.27
CA SER A 64 -6.61 -9.02 10.75
C SER A 64 -6.48 -9.11 12.27
N VAL A 65 -6.10 -8.02 12.95
CA VAL A 65 -6.07 -7.96 14.43
C VAL A 65 -7.47 -8.08 15.04
N PHE A 66 -8.48 -7.59 14.32
CA PHE A 66 -9.88 -7.66 14.75
C PHE A 66 -10.65 -8.83 14.12
N ASP A 67 -9.96 -9.76 13.45
CA ASP A 67 -10.56 -10.87 12.70
C ASP A 67 -11.65 -10.46 11.70
N ILE A 68 -11.45 -9.30 11.07
CA ILE A 68 -12.35 -8.74 10.05
C ILE A 68 -11.93 -9.25 8.67
N ASP A 69 -12.83 -9.93 7.95
CA ASP A 69 -12.64 -10.33 6.56
C ASP A 69 -12.96 -9.16 5.62
N ILE A 70 -11.92 -8.46 5.17
CA ILE A 70 -12.11 -7.18 4.46
C ILE A 70 -12.83 -7.37 3.10
N GLU A 71 -12.69 -8.54 2.48
CA GLU A 71 -13.38 -8.86 1.22
C GLU A 71 -14.90 -8.95 1.46
N ASP A 72 -15.29 -9.68 2.50
CA ASP A 72 -16.70 -9.88 2.87
C ASP A 72 -17.36 -8.56 3.32
N GLU A 73 -16.65 -7.78 4.13
CA GLU A 73 -17.16 -6.51 4.65
C GLU A 73 -17.39 -5.48 3.55
N VAL A 74 -16.47 -5.40 2.57
CA VAL A 74 -16.69 -4.53 1.41
C VAL A 74 -17.89 -4.98 0.59
N LEU A 75 -18.07 -6.29 0.36
CA LEU A 75 -19.21 -6.78 -0.40
C LEU A 75 -20.54 -6.49 0.29
N ARG A 76 -20.65 -6.63 1.63
CA ARG A 76 -21.91 -6.26 2.30
C ARG A 76 -22.08 -4.78 2.55
N ARG A 77 -21.00 -3.98 2.57
CA ARG A 77 -21.09 -2.52 2.58
C ARG A 77 -21.51 -1.96 1.21
N PHE A 78 -20.98 -2.52 0.13
CA PHE A 78 -21.20 -2.09 -1.26
C PHE A 78 -21.76 -3.21 -2.14
N PRO A 79 -22.98 -3.71 -1.87
CA PRO A 79 -23.57 -4.80 -2.63
C PRO A 79 -24.16 -4.28 -3.96
N GLN A 80 -23.29 -3.86 -4.89
CA GLN A 80 -23.61 -3.22 -6.18
C GLN A 80 -24.35 -1.88 -6.09
N LYS A 81 -24.59 -1.35 -4.89
CA LYS A 81 -25.31 -0.08 -4.69
C LYS A 81 -24.59 0.78 -3.67
N CYS A 82 -24.83 2.09 -3.74
CA CYS A 82 -24.31 3.02 -2.74
C CYS A 82 -24.96 2.74 -1.37
N PRO A 83 -24.19 2.59 -0.27
CA PRO A 83 -24.72 2.30 1.07
C PRO A 83 -25.64 3.39 1.62
N TYR A 84 -25.53 4.61 1.10
CA TYR A 84 -26.29 5.76 1.59
C TYR A 84 -27.63 5.93 0.85
N CYS A 85 -27.60 5.91 -0.49
CA CYS A 85 -28.79 6.20 -1.31
C CYS A 85 -29.43 4.97 -1.95
N LEU A 86 -28.83 3.79 -1.81
CA LEU A 86 -29.33 2.50 -2.30
C LEU A 86 -29.54 2.43 -3.82
N VAL A 87 -28.83 3.26 -4.59
CA VAL A 87 -28.91 3.29 -6.06
C VAL A 87 -27.54 3.16 -6.71
N GLN A 88 -27.55 2.70 -7.97
CA GLN A 88 -26.42 2.57 -8.89
C GLN A 88 -26.86 3.16 -10.25
N PRO A 89 -26.21 4.22 -10.77
CA PRO A 89 -25.13 4.98 -10.13
C PRO A 89 -25.63 5.79 -8.92
N CYS A 90 -24.70 6.07 -8.00
CA CYS A 90 -24.92 6.88 -6.80
C CYS A 90 -25.46 8.27 -7.14
N LYS A 91 -26.40 8.76 -6.32
CA LYS A 91 -27.02 10.10 -6.45
C LYS A 91 -26.83 10.99 -5.22
N CYS A 92 -25.94 10.62 -4.29
CA CYS A 92 -25.78 11.31 -3.01
C CYS A 92 -25.42 12.81 -3.13
N SER A 93 -24.73 13.22 -4.19
CA SER A 93 -24.44 14.63 -4.46
C SER A 93 -25.70 15.46 -4.74
N LEU A 94 -26.73 14.83 -5.31
CA LEU A 94 -28.01 15.45 -5.62
C LEU A 94 -28.98 15.40 -4.44
N THR A 95 -28.87 14.35 -3.61
CA THR A 95 -29.80 14.09 -2.50
C THR A 95 -29.25 14.48 -1.13
N ASN A 96 -28.04 15.03 -1.07
CA ASN A 96 -27.30 15.28 0.18
C ASN A 96 -27.24 14.04 1.07
N LYS A 97 -26.80 12.91 0.49
CA LYS A 97 -26.73 11.57 1.09
C LYS A 97 -28.07 10.99 1.58
N LYS A 98 -29.22 11.59 1.28
CA LYS A 98 -30.53 11.01 1.60
C LYS A 98 -30.96 9.97 0.56
N PRO A 99 -31.54 8.83 0.95
CA PRO A 99 -32.17 7.93 -0.01
C PRO A 99 -33.35 8.62 -0.70
N ALA A 100 -33.66 8.19 -1.94
CA ALA A 100 -34.78 8.77 -2.70
C ALA A 100 -36.14 8.52 -2.01
N LEU A 101 -36.23 7.41 -1.27
CA LEU A 101 -37.33 7.08 -0.38
C LEU A 101 -36.95 7.52 1.03
N ASN A 102 -37.90 8.04 1.80
CA ASN A 102 -37.69 8.42 3.20
C ASN A 102 -37.58 7.16 4.09
N LEU A 103 -36.49 6.41 3.94
CA LEU A 103 -36.23 5.17 4.64
C LEU A 103 -35.57 5.44 5.99
N TYR A 104 -35.96 4.65 6.99
CA TYR A 104 -35.26 4.60 8.27
C TYR A 104 -33.96 3.79 8.14
N ALA A 105 -33.01 4.00 9.05
CA ALA A 105 -31.68 3.35 9.01
C ALA A 105 -31.76 1.80 8.93
N HIS A 106 -32.65 1.18 9.71
CA HIS A 106 -32.83 -0.28 9.68
C HIS A 106 -33.32 -0.81 8.32
N GLN A 107 -34.11 -0.04 7.58
CA GLN A 107 -34.60 -0.43 6.25
C GLN A 107 -33.48 -0.33 5.20
N ILE A 108 -32.58 0.63 5.37
CA ILE A 108 -31.36 0.75 4.55
C ILE A 108 -30.48 -0.47 4.78
N GLU A 109 -30.24 -0.84 6.04
CA GLU A 109 -29.48 -2.02 6.41
C GLU A 109 -30.10 -3.32 5.88
N GLU A 110 -31.41 -3.51 6.02
CA GLU A 110 -32.13 -4.67 5.48
C GLU A 110 -32.01 -4.77 3.96
N ALA A 111 -32.12 -3.64 3.24
CA ALA A 111 -31.97 -3.61 1.78
C ALA A 111 -30.54 -3.93 1.32
N LEU A 112 -29.52 -3.47 2.06
CA LEU A 112 -28.12 -3.80 1.81
C LEU A 112 -27.85 -5.28 2.08
N ASN A 113 -28.30 -5.79 3.23
CA ASN A 113 -28.14 -7.20 3.58
C ASN A 113 -28.81 -8.10 2.52
N THR A 114 -30.02 -7.77 2.08
CA THR A 114 -30.70 -8.51 1.00
C THR A 114 -29.90 -8.52 -0.30
N SER A 115 -29.32 -7.38 -0.67
CA SER A 115 -28.50 -7.26 -1.89
C SER A 115 -27.18 -8.05 -1.75
N TYR A 116 -26.57 -8.04 -0.57
CA TYR A 116 -25.36 -8.79 -0.27
C TYR A 116 -25.59 -10.31 -0.35
N GLU A 117 -26.65 -10.83 0.27
CA GLU A 117 -26.96 -12.27 0.20
C GLU A 117 -27.14 -12.72 -1.27
N GLY A 118 -27.78 -11.88 -2.10
CA GLY A 118 -27.89 -12.13 -3.54
C GLY A 118 -26.55 -12.20 -4.25
N ILE A 119 -25.63 -11.26 -3.99
CA ILE A 119 -24.29 -11.25 -4.59
C ILE A 119 -23.45 -12.41 -4.10
N LYS A 120 -23.55 -12.77 -2.82
CA LYS A 120 -22.83 -13.89 -2.24
C LYS A 120 -23.22 -15.21 -2.91
N LEU A 121 -24.52 -15.47 -3.03
CA LEU A 121 -25.05 -16.64 -3.73
C LEU A 121 -24.62 -16.66 -5.20
N LEU A 122 -24.65 -15.51 -5.88
CA LEU A 122 -24.21 -15.40 -7.27
C LEU A 122 -22.72 -15.74 -7.39
N ASN A 123 -21.87 -15.12 -6.57
CA ASN A 123 -20.43 -15.32 -6.58
C ASN A 123 -20.05 -16.78 -6.30
N GLU A 124 -20.74 -17.42 -5.35
CA GLU A 124 -20.56 -18.85 -5.05
C GLU A 124 -21.00 -19.72 -6.24
N SER A 125 -22.15 -19.44 -6.85
CA SER A 125 -22.68 -20.24 -7.97
C SER A 125 -21.85 -20.12 -9.24
N GLU A 126 -21.30 -18.94 -9.52
CA GLU A 126 -20.51 -18.65 -10.71
C GLU A 126 -18.99 -18.80 -10.48
N ASN A 127 -18.57 -19.18 -9.26
CA ASN A 127 -17.16 -19.22 -8.84
C ASN A 127 -16.43 -17.88 -9.11
N ILE A 128 -17.10 -16.76 -8.87
CA ILE A 128 -16.52 -15.42 -9.03
C ILE A 128 -15.47 -15.21 -7.94
N VAL A 129 -14.25 -14.84 -8.38
CA VAL A 129 -13.17 -14.45 -7.48
C VAL A 129 -13.16 -12.95 -7.31
N VAL A 130 -13.29 -12.47 -6.08
CA VAL A 130 -13.33 -11.04 -5.75
C VAL A 130 -11.90 -10.50 -5.73
N THR A 131 -11.42 -10.08 -6.88
CA THR A 131 -10.09 -9.45 -7.03
C THR A 131 -10.16 -7.94 -6.75
N PHE A 132 -9.00 -7.28 -6.65
CA PHE A 132 -8.97 -5.81 -6.59
C PHE A 132 -9.55 -5.16 -7.85
N GLU A 133 -9.37 -5.78 -9.02
CA GLU A 133 -9.91 -5.31 -10.30
C GLU A 133 -11.44 -5.49 -10.35
N TYR A 134 -11.96 -6.61 -9.84
CA TYR A 134 -13.41 -6.80 -9.68
C TYR A 134 -13.99 -5.67 -8.83
N LEU A 135 -13.38 -5.40 -7.67
CA LEU A 135 -13.84 -4.36 -6.76
C LEU A 135 -13.69 -2.96 -7.39
N ALA A 136 -12.62 -2.68 -8.11
CA ALA A 136 -12.44 -1.41 -8.82
C ALA A 136 -13.57 -1.14 -9.82
N ASN A 137 -13.98 -2.17 -10.58
CA ASN A 137 -15.10 -2.06 -11.53
C ASN A 137 -16.44 -1.88 -10.81
N LEU A 138 -16.70 -2.66 -9.75
CA LEU A 138 -17.89 -2.51 -8.92
C LEU A 138 -18.04 -1.07 -8.41
N ILE A 139 -16.95 -0.49 -7.89
CA ILE A 139 -16.93 0.87 -7.35
C ILE A 139 -17.05 1.93 -8.43
N SER A 140 -16.47 1.73 -9.62
CA SER A 140 -16.63 2.68 -10.74
C SER A 140 -18.06 2.70 -11.27
N GLU A 141 -18.79 1.57 -11.21
CA GLU A 141 -20.21 1.53 -11.56
C GLU A 141 -21.10 2.20 -10.49
N ILE A 142 -20.77 2.06 -9.20
CA ILE A 142 -21.49 2.75 -8.11
C ILE A 142 -21.20 4.26 -8.15
N TYR A 143 -19.95 4.66 -8.37
CA TYR A 143 -19.51 6.06 -8.32
C TYR A 143 -18.83 6.52 -9.62
N PRO A 144 -19.55 6.55 -10.76
CA PRO A 144 -18.94 6.89 -12.05
C PRO A 144 -18.43 8.35 -12.10
N PHE A 145 -19.00 9.23 -11.28
CA PHE A 145 -18.58 10.63 -11.19
C PHE A 145 -17.22 10.83 -10.52
N ASN A 146 -16.65 9.80 -9.88
CA ASN A 146 -15.33 9.90 -9.26
C ASN A 146 -14.24 10.15 -10.29
N GLU A 147 -14.29 9.47 -11.45
CA GLU A 147 -13.31 9.66 -12.53
C GLU A 147 -13.45 11.05 -13.16
N ALA A 148 -14.67 11.48 -13.46
CA ALA A 148 -14.93 12.82 -13.99
C ALA A 148 -14.44 13.91 -13.03
N ASN A 149 -14.74 13.79 -11.73
CA ASN A 149 -14.29 14.75 -10.74
C ASN A 149 -12.75 14.78 -10.63
N TRP A 150 -12.09 13.63 -10.68
CA TRP A 150 -10.64 13.54 -10.67
C TRP A 150 -10.02 14.23 -11.88
N CYS A 151 -10.57 14.02 -13.07
CA CYS A 151 -10.10 14.65 -14.30
C CYS A 151 -10.27 16.18 -14.28
N GLU A 152 -11.37 16.68 -13.73
CA GLU A 152 -11.68 18.12 -13.70
C GLU A 152 -11.00 18.86 -12.54
N ASN A 153 -10.96 18.27 -11.35
CA ASN A 153 -10.56 18.94 -10.11
C ASN A 153 -9.29 18.33 -9.47
N GLY A 154 -8.69 17.32 -10.12
CA GLY A 154 -7.57 16.56 -9.59
C GLY A 154 -7.96 15.61 -8.47
N ALA A 155 -6.94 15.04 -7.82
CA ALA A 155 -7.11 14.00 -6.78
C ALA A 155 -7.66 14.52 -5.43
N GLY A 156 -7.91 15.83 -5.29
CA GLY A 156 -8.22 16.46 -3.99
C GLY A 156 -9.44 15.88 -3.29
N LEU A 157 -10.49 15.52 -4.04
CA LEU A 157 -11.69 14.90 -3.49
C LEU A 157 -11.40 13.53 -2.88
N HIS A 158 -10.72 12.64 -3.61
CA HIS A 158 -10.35 11.30 -3.12
C HIS A 158 -9.43 11.38 -1.92
N ILE A 159 -8.43 12.27 -1.96
CA ILE A 159 -7.52 12.50 -0.83
C ILE A 159 -8.33 12.85 0.42
N ARG A 160 -9.25 13.82 0.32
CA ARG A 160 -10.10 14.22 1.44
C ARG A 160 -10.98 13.07 1.93
N LYS A 161 -11.64 12.32 1.03
CA LYS A 161 -12.51 11.22 1.42
C LYS A 161 -11.75 10.11 2.13
N VAL A 162 -10.61 9.67 1.60
CA VAL A 162 -9.80 8.65 2.28
C VAL A 162 -9.32 9.14 3.66
N GLN A 163 -8.97 10.43 3.82
CA GLN A 163 -8.61 10.98 5.13
C GLN A 163 -9.79 11.02 6.11
N GLU A 164 -10.99 11.37 5.64
CA GLU A 164 -12.25 11.31 6.39
C GLU A 164 -12.47 9.88 6.90
N GLU A 165 -12.47 8.88 6.02
CA GLU A 165 -12.72 7.49 6.41
C GLU A 165 -11.62 6.93 7.36
N ILE A 166 -10.33 7.33 7.18
CA ILE A 166 -9.25 6.92 8.11
C ILE A 166 -9.48 7.50 9.51
N ALA A 167 -9.99 8.73 9.61
CA ALA A 167 -10.35 9.33 10.89
C ALA A 167 -11.58 8.64 11.51
N GLU A 168 -12.55 8.24 10.68
CA GLU A 168 -13.72 7.47 11.11
C GLU A 168 -13.35 6.08 11.64
N ILE A 169 -12.37 5.39 11.04
CA ILE A 169 -11.79 4.15 11.63
C ILE A 169 -11.27 4.41 13.05
N HIS A 170 -10.50 5.49 13.25
CA HIS A 170 -9.94 5.81 14.57
C HIS A 170 -11.05 6.09 15.60
N GLU A 171 -12.07 6.86 15.20
CA GLU A 171 -13.24 7.11 16.05
C GLU A 171 -13.97 5.82 16.40
N ALA A 172 -14.25 4.98 15.39
CA ALA A 172 -14.95 3.71 15.56
C ALA A 172 -14.19 2.77 16.49
N LEU A 173 -12.88 2.61 16.32
CA LEU A 173 -12.01 1.80 17.19
C LEU A 173 -11.98 2.34 18.62
N SER A 174 -11.81 3.64 18.77
CA SER A 174 -11.84 4.31 20.09
C SER A 174 -13.17 4.12 20.82
N ARG A 175 -14.28 4.00 20.10
CA ARG A 175 -15.61 3.73 20.68
C ARG A 175 -15.83 2.25 20.94
N TYR A 176 -15.32 1.38 20.08
CA TYR A 176 -15.35 -0.08 20.24
C TYR A 176 -14.59 -0.52 21.50
N GLU A 177 -13.38 0.00 21.73
CA GLU A 177 -12.61 -0.30 22.95
C GLU A 177 -13.35 0.11 24.23
N ARG A 178 -14.08 1.23 24.17
CA ARG A 178 -14.93 1.70 25.28
C ARG A 178 -16.27 0.96 25.36
N GLN A 179 -16.48 -0.08 24.57
CA GLN A 179 -17.72 -0.88 24.48
C GLN A 179 -18.96 -0.05 24.11
N ASN A 180 -18.76 1.07 23.42
CA ASN A 180 -19.82 2.00 23.01
C ASN A 180 -20.21 1.87 21.53
N LEU A 181 -19.64 0.90 20.84
CA LEU A 181 -19.89 0.64 19.43
C LEU A 181 -19.65 -0.83 19.12
N SER A 182 -20.34 -1.37 18.12
CA SER A 182 -20.13 -2.73 17.65
C SER A 182 -18.91 -2.81 16.75
N LEU A 183 -18.29 -3.99 16.68
CA LEU A 183 -17.22 -4.28 15.73
C LEU A 183 -17.65 -4.02 14.27
N ARG A 184 -18.94 -4.21 13.99
CA ARG A 184 -19.54 -3.95 12.68
C ARG A 184 -19.29 -2.53 12.16
N ALA A 185 -19.37 -1.53 13.04
CA ALA A 185 -19.12 -0.15 12.63
C ALA A 185 -17.64 0.05 12.25
N VAL A 186 -16.71 -0.55 12.99
CA VAL A 186 -15.28 -0.56 12.62
C VAL A 186 -15.09 -1.20 11.24
N SER A 187 -15.75 -2.33 10.99
CA SER A 187 -15.71 -3.01 9.70
C SER A 187 -16.27 -2.17 8.55
N ASP A 188 -17.35 -1.41 8.77
CA ASP A 188 -17.91 -0.48 7.78
C ASP A 188 -16.87 0.59 7.40
N GLU A 189 -16.20 1.23 8.37
CA GLU A 189 -15.20 2.26 8.09
C GLU A 189 -13.94 1.71 7.40
N ILE A 190 -13.53 0.47 7.75
CA ILE A 190 -12.45 -0.26 7.05
C ILE A 190 -12.81 -0.49 5.58
N ALA A 191 -14.04 -0.91 5.30
CA ALA A 191 -14.51 -1.13 3.94
C ALA A 191 -14.52 0.17 3.13
N ASP A 192 -14.97 1.27 3.75
CA ASP A 192 -15.02 2.58 3.11
C ASP A 192 -13.60 3.07 2.74
N VAL A 193 -12.60 2.94 3.64
CA VAL A 193 -11.19 3.26 3.30
C VAL A 193 -10.68 2.43 2.11
N LEU A 194 -10.89 1.12 2.10
CA LEU A 194 -10.39 0.25 1.02
C LEU A 194 -10.97 0.67 -0.33
N VAL A 195 -12.28 0.91 -0.37
CA VAL A 195 -12.99 1.32 -1.59
C VAL A 195 -12.47 2.63 -2.16
N TRP A 196 -12.19 3.62 -1.33
CA TRP A 196 -11.66 4.89 -1.82
C TRP A 196 -10.20 4.77 -2.30
N ILE A 197 -9.36 3.95 -1.66
CA ILE A 197 -7.99 3.69 -2.15
C ILE A 197 -8.03 2.96 -3.50
N ILE A 198 -8.91 1.96 -3.65
CA ILE A 198 -9.05 1.22 -4.91
C ILE A 198 -9.62 2.11 -6.02
N SER A 199 -10.60 2.97 -5.70
CA SER A 199 -11.11 3.96 -6.67
C SER A 199 -10.00 4.89 -7.16
N ALA A 200 -9.15 5.38 -6.25
CA ALA A 200 -7.99 6.19 -6.62
C ALA A 200 -6.99 5.42 -7.49
N TRP A 201 -6.72 4.14 -7.18
CA TRP A 201 -5.88 3.29 -8.03
C TRP A 201 -6.45 3.14 -9.44
N HIS A 202 -7.74 2.83 -9.55
CA HIS A 202 -8.40 2.58 -10.82
C HIS A 202 -8.27 3.78 -11.76
N ILE A 203 -8.52 4.98 -11.23
CA ILE A 203 -8.43 6.24 -11.97
C ILE A 203 -6.97 6.59 -12.30
N TYR A 204 -6.07 6.53 -11.31
CA TYR A 204 -4.67 6.95 -11.50
C TYR A 204 -3.88 6.02 -12.43
N SER A 205 -4.08 4.70 -12.34
CA SER A 205 -3.30 3.71 -13.09
C SER A 205 -3.82 3.43 -14.50
N GLY A 206 -5.02 3.91 -14.85
CA GLY A 206 -5.65 3.62 -16.13
C GLY A 206 -5.95 2.13 -16.33
N LYS A 207 -6.44 1.46 -15.29
CA LYS A 207 -6.78 0.01 -15.24
C LYS A 207 -5.58 -0.95 -15.09
N GLY A 208 -4.51 -0.52 -14.44
CA GLY A 208 -3.44 -1.44 -14.03
C GLY A 208 -3.94 -2.52 -13.06
N SER A 209 -3.29 -3.68 -13.06
CA SER A 209 -3.65 -4.76 -12.13
C SER A 209 -3.02 -4.53 -10.75
N LEU A 210 -3.84 -4.11 -9.78
CA LEU A 210 -3.41 -3.94 -8.39
C LEU A 210 -3.01 -5.28 -7.76
N SER A 211 -3.69 -6.37 -8.13
CA SER A 211 -3.34 -7.72 -7.69
C SER A 211 -1.91 -8.09 -8.13
N SER A 212 -1.54 -7.77 -9.37
CA SER A 212 -0.19 -8.01 -9.90
C SER A 212 0.87 -7.18 -9.18
N GLU A 213 0.58 -5.89 -8.93
CA GLU A 213 1.46 -5.01 -8.16
C GLU A 213 1.63 -5.49 -6.70
N PHE A 214 0.58 -6.01 -6.08
CA PHE A 214 0.63 -6.57 -4.73
C PHE A 214 1.57 -7.79 -4.69
N ILE A 215 1.38 -8.73 -5.62
CA ILE A 215 2.24 -9.92 -5.75
C ILE A 215 3.69 -9.49 -6.01
N ALA A 216 3.91 -8.51 -6.91
CA ALA A 216 5.23 -8.01 -7.25
C ALA A 216 5.92 -7.26 -6.11
N TYR A 217 5.16 -6.61 -5.23
CA TYR A 217 5.70 -5.89 -4.08
C TYR A 217 6.22 -6.84 -3.00
N TYR A 218 5.52 -7.95 -2.76
CA TYR A 218 5.91 -8.91 -1.73
C TYR A 218 6.79 -10.06 -2.24
N LYS A 219 6.64 -10.56 -3.48
CA LYS A 219 7.41 -11.69 -4.05
C LYS A 219 7.67 -12.88 -3.10
N ASN A 220 6.74 -13.19 -2.17
CA ASN A 220 6.86 -14.21 -1.11
C ASN A 220 7.73 -13.84 0.12
N TYR A 221 8.14 -12.58 0.27
CA TYR A 221 8.99 -12.10 1.37
C TYR A 221 8.51 -10.76 1.92
N CYS A 222 8.84 -10.48 3.19
CA CYS A 222 8.68 -9.17 3.78
C CYS A 222 9.58 -8.18 3.03
N PRO A 223 9.07 -7.04 2.53
CA PRO A 223 9.89 -6.08 1.83
C PRO A 223 10.96 -5.46 2.73
N VAL A 224 10.77 -5.43 4.05
CA VAL A 224 11.76 -4.85 4.96
C VAL A 224 12.91 -5.83 5.20
N CYS A 225 12.67 -6.96 5.85
CA CYS A 225 13.73 -7.90 6.22
C CYS A 225 14.02 -9.00 5.19
N ASN A 226 13.29 -9.08 4.09
CA ASN A 226 13.42 -10.11 3.04
C ASN A 226 13.23 -11.57 3.51
N HIS A 227 12.48 -11.79 4.61
CA HIS A 227 12.13 -13.13 5.11
C HIS A 227 10.68 -13.49 4.75
N SER A 228 10.39 -14.78 4.57
CA SER A 228 9.03 -15.27 4.24
C SER A 228 8.04 -15.11 5.41
N ILE A 229 8.55 -15.21 6.63
CA ILE A 229 7.90 -14.74 7.87
C ILE A 229 8.68 -13.53 8.33
N CYS A 230 7.98 -12.43 8.58
CA CYS A 230 8.62 -11.20 8.98
C CYS A 230 9.35 -11.40 10.32
N ALA A 231 10.54 -10.81 10.42
CA ALA A 231 11.36 -10.76 11.64
C ALA A 231 11.63 -9.31 12.07
N CYS A 232 10.91 -8.35 11.50
CA CYS A 232 11.07 -6.94 11.83
C CYS A 232 10.57 -6.68 13.25
N GLY A 233 11.33 -5.93 14.04
CA GLY A 233 10.92 -5.46 15.35
C GLY A 233 10.00 -4.24 15.27
N TYR A 234 9.56 -3.78 16.44
CA TYR A 234 8.82 -2.54 16.59
C TYR A 234 9.61 -1.37 16.00
N ARG A 235 8.99 -0.57 15.13
CA ARG A 235 9.62 0.54 14.38
C ARG A 235 10.77 0.14 13.42
N ASN A 236 10.94 -1.14 13.08
CA ASN A 236 11.78 -1.55 11.97
C ASN A 236 11.02 -1.33 10.66
N GLU A 237 10.97 -0.08 10.25
CA GLU A 237 10.40 0.36 8.98
C GLU A 237 11.52 0.51 7.95
N ARG A 238 11.23 0.21 6.67
CA ARG A 238 12.07 0.75 5.59
C ARG A 238 12.16 2.25 5.80
N ASN A 239 13.36 2.82 5.81
CA ASN A 239 13.55 4.27 5.83
C ASN A 239 12.85 4.89 4.60
N GLN A 240 11.59 5.30 4.77
CA GLN A 240 10.76 5.82 3.68
C GLN A 240 10.92 7.32 3.47
N GLY A 241 11.77 7.98 4.27
CA GLY A 241 11.89 9.42 4.26
C GLY A 241 13.13 9.98 4.96
N LEU A 242 14.13 9.18 5.30
CA LEU A 242 15.43 9.68 5.76
C LEU A 242 16.50 8.70 5.32
N PHE A 243 17.14 8.99 4.21
CA PHE A 243 18.32 8.24 3.79
C PHE A 243 19.53 8.71 4.62
N ASP A 244 20.31 7.78 5.20
CA ASP A 244 21.51 8.14 5.95
C ASP A 244 22.60 8.63 5.00
N ILE A 245 22.83 9.96 4.98
CA ILE A 245 23.84 10.62 4.16
C ILE A 245 25.22 9.95 4.30
N ARG A 246 25.54 9.39 5.47
CA ARG A 246 26.83 8.69 5.71
C ARG A 246 26.96 7.45 4.84
N VAL A 247 25.87 6.72 4.61
CA VAL A 247 25.85 5.55 3.73
C VAL A 247 26.05 5.96 2.26
N ALA A 248 25.44 7.06 1.81
CA ALA A 248 25.67 7.57 0.44
C ALA A 248 27.11 8.04 0.27
N GLN A 249 27.68 8.70 1.27
CA GLN A 249 29.07 9.11 1.26
C GLN A 249 30.03 7.92 1.23
N GLN A 250 29.72 6.85 1.99
CA GLN A 250 30.50 5.63 1.97
C GLN A 250 30.44 4.94 0.60
N VAL A 251 29.24 4.73 0.05
CA VAL A 251 29.07 4.12 -1.28
C VAL A 251 29.74 4.96 -2.37
N LEU A 252 29.65 6.28 -2.28
CA LEU A 252 30.34 7.18 -3.19
C LEU A 252 31.87 7.04 -3.08
N SER A 253 32.40 6.94 -1.86
CA SER A 253 33.82 6.68 -1.63
C SER A 253 34.25 5.34 -2.25
N ASP A 254 33.46 4.29 -2.02
CA ASP A 254 33.73 2.94 -2.53
C ASP A 254 33.71 2.91 -4.07
N LEU A 255 32.77 3.62 -4.71
CA LEU A 255 32.71 3.78 -6.16
C LEU A 255 33.90 4.55 -6.74
N ASN A 256 34.44 5.54 -6.01
CA ASN A 256 35.59 6.33 -6.47
C ASN A 256 36.93 5.59 -6.36
N ILE A 257 37.00 4.51 -5.56
CA ILE A 257 38.20 3.66 -5.43
C ILE A 257 38.32 2.69 -6.63
N TYR A 258 37.24 2.50 -7.39
CA TYR A 258 37.27 1.69 -8.62
C TYR A 258 38.00 2.41 -9.75
N ASP A 259 39.27 2.06 -9.95
CA ASP A 259 40.09 2.47 -11.09
C ASP A 259 40.58 1.20 -11.82
N GLY A 260 40.27 1.04 -13.12
CA GLY A 260 40.98 0.08 -13.98
C GLY A 260 40.22 -0.94 -14.85
N THR A 261 38.91 -0.83 -15.14
CA THR A 261 38.23 -1.77 -16.10
C THR A 261 37.05 -1.12 -16.85
N THR A 262 36.47 -1.80 -17.85
CA THR A 262 35.22 -1.43 -18.57
C THR A 262 34.00 -1.15 -17.69
N ILE A 263 34.08 -1.53 -16.41
CA ILE A 263 33.07 -1.31 -15.36
C ILE A 263 33.12 0.15 -14.82
N GLU A 264 34.17 0.89 -15.15
CA GLU A 264 34.45 2.26 -14.70
C GLU A 264 33.37 3.27 -15.14
N GLU A 265 32.80 3.13 -16.34
CA GLU A 265 31.80 4.07 -16.84
C GLU A 265 30.46 3.94 -16.09
N GLU A 266 30.02 2.71 -15.78
CA GLU A 266 28.83 2.47 -14.98
C GLU A 266 29.03 2.93 -13.53
N ALA A 267 30.19 2.64 -12.93
CA ALA A 267 30.54 3.12 -11.60
C ALA A 267 30.52 4.66 -11.51
N LYS A 268 31.11 5.35 -12.49
CA LYS A 268 31.09 6.81 -12.62
C LYS A 268 29.66 7.36 -12.74
N ASN A 269 28.81 6.71 -13.52
CA ASN A 269 27.40 7.10 -13.66
C ASN A 269 26.63 6.98 -12.33
N TYR A 270 26.86 5.92 -11.56
CA TYR A 270 26.28 5.79 -10.22
C TYR A 270 26.83 6.84 -9.25
N ALA A 271 28.15 7.07 -9.26
CA ALA A 271 28.78 8.09 -8.43
C ALA A 271 28.24 9.50 -8.72
N LEU A 272 28.05 9.84 -10.00
CA LEU A 272 27.42 11.10 -10.44
C LEU A 272 25.96 11.19 -9.95
N SER A 273 25.20 10.10 -10.05
CA SER A 273 23.81 10.03 -9.59
C SER A 273 23.70 10.25 -8.08
N ILE A 274 24.59 9.63 -7.29
CA ILE A 274 24.65 9.81 -5.83
C ILE A 274 25.09 11.24 -5.48
N ASN A 275 26.11 11.78 -6.13
CA ASN A 275 26.56 13.16 -5.94
C ASN A 275 25.45 14.19 -6.23
N LYS A 276 24.66 13.96 -7.28
CA LYS A 276 23.51 14.80 -7.59
C LYS A 276 22.44 14.69 -6.51
N ALA A 277 22.17 13.47 -6.03
CA ALA A 277 21.20 13.23 -4.96
C ALA A 277 21.64 13.87 -3.62
N LEU A 278 22.93 13.88 -3.30
CA LEU A 278 23.50 14.53 -2.10
C LEU A 278 23.33 16.07 -2.11
N LYS A 279 23.34 16.70 -3.31
CA LYS A 279 23.18 18.16 -3.46
C LYS A 279 21.72 18.63 -3.38
N THR A 280 20.78 17.74 -3.73
CA THR A 280 19.34 18.00 -3.66
C THR A 280 18.66 16.82 -2.98
N PRO A 281 18.87 16.64 -1.66
CA PRO A 281 18.40 15.46 -0.95
C PRO A 281 16.88 15.41 -0.97
N THR A 282 16.37 14.53 -1.81
CA THR A 282 15.02 13.97 -1.67
C THR A 282 15.22 12.50 -1.38
N ASP A 283 14.59 11.98 -0.33
CA ASP A 283 14.91 10.66 0.22
C ASP A 283 14.79 9.53 -0.80
N ILE A 284 13.84 9.66 -1.73
CA ILE A 284 13.56 8.66 -2.76
C ILE A 284 14.67 8.62 -3.82
N THR A 285 15.15 9.79 -4.28
CA THR A 285 16.20 9.86 -5.30
C THR A 285 17.51 9.34 -4.75
N MET A 286 17.85 9.73 -3.51
CA MET A 286 19.06 9.29 -2.84
C MET A 286 19.05 7.78 -2.55
N SER A 287 17.95 7.26 -1.99
CA SER A 287 17.78 5.82 -1.73
C SER A 287 17.89 4.98 -2.99
N ARG A 288 17.26 5.41 -4.09
CA ARG A 288 17.29 4.68 -5.35
C ARG A 288 18.69 4.66 -5.97
N SER A 289 19.38 5.80 -5.99
CA SER A 289 20.74 5.89 -6.55
C SER A 289 21.73 5.02 -5.77
N VAL A 290 21.62 4.99 -4.44
CA VAL A 290 22.47 4.13 -3.60
C VAL A 290 22.13 2.66 -3.76
N LEU A 291 20.84 2.28 -3.80
CA LEU A 291 20.42 0.89 -4.01
C LEU A 291 20.93 0.31 -5.34
N LEU A 292 20.83 1.10 -6.42
CA LEU A 292 21.34 0.69 -7.72
C LEU A 292 22.86 0.55 -7.72
N ALA A 293 23.56 1.48 -7.05
CA ALA A 293 25.01 1.38 -6.87
C ALA A 293 25.41 0.13 -6.07
N LEU A 294 24.73 -0.17 -4.97
CA LEU A 294 24.99 -1.37 -4.15
C LEU A 294 24.74 -2.65 -4.95
N SER A 295 23.64 -2.72 -5.71
CA SER A 295 23.31 -3.87 -6.56
C SER A 295 24.37 -4.08 -7.66
N PHE A 296 24.85 -2.98 -8.26
CA PHE A 296 25.94 -3.02 -9.22
C PHE A 296 27.25 -3.50 -8.59
N MET A 297 27.64 -2.93 -7.44
CA MET A 297 28.88 -3.34 -6.76
C MET A 297 28.82 -4.82 -6.36
N GLN A 298 27.65 -5.33 -5.96
CA GLN A 298 27.46 -6.76 -5.70
C GLN A 298 27.64 -7.63 -6.95
N SER A 299 27.07 -7.23 -8.10
CA SER A 299 27.22 -7.99 -9.35
C SER A 299 28.67 -8.03 -9.85
N VAL A 300 29.44 -6.96 -9.61
CA VAL A 300 30.88 -6.90 -9.89
C VAL A 300 31.65 -7.88 -9.00
N LEU A 301 31.30 -7.96 -7.71
CA LEU A 301 31.94 -8.91 -6.77
C LEU A 301 31.67 -10.37 -7.13
N GLU A 302 30.46 -10.67 -7.61
CA GLU A 302 30.04 -12.01 -8.03
C GLU A 302 30.62 -12.42 -9.38
N ASN A 303 31.19 -11.51 -10.17
CA ASN A 303 31.77 -11.81 -11.47
C ASN A 303 33.11 -12.60 -11.33
N PRO A 304 33.17 -13.87 -11.78
CA PRO A 304 34.34 -14.73 -11.61
C PRO A 304 35.53 -14.33 -12.49
N LYS A 305 35.33 -13.48 -13.51
CA LYS A 305 36.40 -13.06 -14.43
C LYS A 305 37.31 -11.97 -13.85
N ILE A 306 36.89 -11.31 -12.78
CA ILE A 306 37.68 -10.28 -12.11
C ILE A 306 38.50 -11.01 -11.05
N SER A 307 39.83 -11.06 -11.15
CA SER A 307 40.70 -11.94 -10.33
C SER A 307 41.74 -11.17 -9.52
N ASP A 308 41.35 -10.01 -8.98
CA ASP A 308 42.28 -9.08 -8.33
C ASP A 308 42.24 -9.19 -6.78
N PRO A 309 43.39 -9.25 -6.06
CA PRO A 309 43.46 -9.14 -4.60
C PRO A 309 42.79 -7.89 -3.99
N LEU A 310 42.52 -6.83 -4.78
CA LEU A 310 41.64 -5.73 -4.35
C LEU A 310 40.22 -6.21 -3.95
N LYS A 311 39.78 -7.38 -4.44
CA LYS A 311 38.45 -7.94 -4.17
C LYS A 311 38.16 -8.24 -2.71
N LEU A 312 39.14 -8.64 -1.89
CA LEU A 312 38.84 -9.13 -0.54
C LEU A 312 38.48 -7.98 0.41
N ALA A 313 39.28 -6.91 0.38
CA ALA A 313 39.05 -5.70 1.16
C ALA A 313 37.77 -4.97 0.71
N THR A 314 37.55 -4.86 -0.61
CA THR A 314 36.34 -4.26 -1.16
C THR A 314 35.10 -5.11 -0.86
N LYS A 315 35.20 -6.45 -0.88
CA LYS A 315 34.08 -7.35 -0.53
C LYS A 315 33.69 -7.28 0.94
N GLU A 316 34.67 -7.18 1.86
CA GLU A 316 34.38 -6.98 3.29
C GLU A 316 33.77 -5.60 3.56
N ALA A 317 34.33 -4.53 2.96
CA ALA A 317 33.78 -3.18 3.09
C ALA A 317 32.35 -3.09 2.52
N LEU A 318 32.11 -3.70 1.36
CA LEU A 318 30.80 -3.70 0.72
C LEU A 318 29.78 -4.54 1.49
N SER A 319 30.18 -5.72 1.98
CA SER A 319 29.29 -6.57 2.78
C SER A 319 28.87 -5.84 4.04
N LYS A 320 29.80 -5.12 4.69
CA LYS A 320 29.52 -4.29 5.87
C LYS A 320 28.61 -3.10 5.55
N SER A 321 28.79 -2.45 4.39
CA SER A 321 27.92 -1.39 3.91
C SER A 321 26.51 -1.90 3.55
N ILE A 322 26.39 -3.11 3.01
CA ILE A 322 25.12 -3.79 2.70
C ILE A 322 24.41 -4.24 3.99
N GLU A 323 25.14 -4.80 4.95
CA GLU A 323 24.62 -5.17 6.28
C GLU A 323 24.08 -3.96 7.06
N ASN A 324 24.70 -2.79 6.90
CA ASN A 324 24.19 -1.53 7.45
C ASN A 324 22.98 -0.98 6.68
N PHE A 325 22.68 -1.54 5.50
CA PHE A 325 21.62 -1.07 4.60
C PHE A 325 20.34 -1.91 4.66
N VAL A 326 20.46 -3.21 4.92
CA VAL A 326 19.36 -4.20 5.02
C VAL A 326 18.84 -4.28 6.45
#